data_AF-A0A1G6CKJ3-F1
#
_entry.id   AF-A0A1G6CKJ3-F1
#
_cell.length_a   1.000
_cell.length_b   1.000
_cell.length_c   1.000
_cell.angle_alpha   90.00
_cell.angle_beta   90.00
_cell.angle_gamma   90.00
#
_symmetry.space_group_name_H-M   'P 1'
#
loop_
_entity.id
_entity.type
_entity.pdbx_description
1 polymer ?
#
loop_
_entity_poly.entity_id
_entity_poly.type
_entity_poly.pdbx_seq_one_letter_code
_entity_poly.pdbx_strand_id
1 'polypeptide(L)'
;MKFTRYYSILIKSQGLPHLNVAQHCRLMNIISLESALNQLEEIKKTSGDPHKFEFEMYRLRQKLQALTGNKFPVEVIKEMVYLADRD
;
A
#
# COMPACT_ATOMS: atom_id res chain seq x y z
N MET A 1 5.27 6.71 -2.29
CA MET A 1 4.92 6.00 -1.03
C MET A 1 3.90 6.79 -0.21
N LYS A 2 2.62 6.74 -0.59
CA LYS A 2 1.49 7.42 0.07
C LYS A 2 1.02 6.65 1.31
N PHE A 3 0.88 5.32 1.23
CA PHE A 3 0.40 4.49 2.33
C PHE A 3 1.41 4.45 3.48
N THR A 4 2.69 4.20 3.18
CA THR A 4 3.74 4.19 4.20
C THR A 4 3.83 5.53 4.93
N ARG A 5 3.76 6.65 4.18
CA ARG A 5 3.81 8.00 4.76
C ARG A 5 2.61 8.27 5.67
N TYR A 6 1.41 7.93 5.21
CA TYR A 6 0.20 8.12 6.01
C TYR A 6 0.23 7.28 7.29
N TYR A 7 0.59 5.99 7.18
CA TYR A 7 0.66 5.09 8.33
C TYR A 7 1.70 5.54 9.37
N SER A 8 2.86 6.06 8.92
CA SER A 8 3.86 6.65 9.82
C SER A 8 3.31 7.86 10.59
N ILE A 9 2.56 8.75 9.92
CA ILE A 9 1.93 9.92 10.55
C ILE A 9 0.85 9.47 11.55
N LEU A 10 0.05 8.47 11.18
CA LEU A 10 -0.98 7.91 12.05
C LEU A 10 -0.37 7.36 13.34
N ILE A 11 0.67 6.52 13.23
CA ILE A 11 1.36 5.98 14.41
C ILE A 11 1.90 7.08 15.31
N LYS A 12 2.55 8.10 14.72
CA LYS A 12 3.12 9.21 15.48
C LYS A 12 2.08 10.05 16.21
N SER A 13 0.86 10.17 15.67
CA SER A 13 -0.18 11.07 16.19
C SER A 13 -1.20 10.38 17.08
N GLN A 14 -1.54 9.12 16.78
CA GLN A 14 -2.66 8.40 17.38
C GLN A 14 -2.26 7.01 17.92
N GLY A 15 -1.00 6.58 17.72
CA GLY A 15 -0.55 5.24 18.07
C GLY A 15 -0.93 4.19 17.02
N LEU A 16 -0.77 2.92 17.38
CA LEU A 16 -1.10 1.80 16.49
C LEU A 16 -2.63 1.66 16.39
N PRO A 17 -3.21 1.65 15.18
CA PRO A 17 -4.64 1.38 15.01
C PRO A 17 -4.96 -0.05 15.48
N HIS A 18 -6.14 -0.22 16.09
CA HIS A 18 -6.62 -1.55 16.45
C HIS A 18 -7.00 -2.31 15.17
N LEU A 19 -6.17 -3.27 14.79
CA LEU A 19 -6.34 -4.10 13.61
C LEU A 19 -6.27 -5.57 14.04
N ASN A 20 -7.15 -6.40 13.48
CA ASN A 20 -7.02 -7.84 13.62
C ASN A 20 -5.89 -8.36 12.70
N VAL A 21 -5.56 -9.65 12.81
CA VAL A 21 -4.48 -10.29 12.04
C VAL A 21 -4.69 -10.12 10.53
N ALA A 22 -5.91 -10.30 10.03
CA ALA A 22 -6.21 -10.19 8.61
C ALA A 22 -5.97 -8.76 8.09
N GLN A 23 -6.37 -7.73 8.85
CA GLN A 23 -6.17 -6.34 8.48
C GLN A 23 -4.70 -5.90 8.59
N HIS A 24 -3.96 -6.42 9.58
CA HIS A 24 -2.50 -6.26 9.65
C HIS A 24 -1.81 -6.84 8.40
N CYS A 25 -2.17 -8.07 7.99
CA CYS A 25 -1.66 -8.67 6.77
C CYS A 25 -2.00 -7.84 5.53
N ARG A 26 -3.24 -7.34 5.42
CA ARG A 26 -3.67 -6.45 4.32
C ARG A 26 -2.82 -5.18 4.27
N LEU A 27 -2.57 -4.53 5.41
CA LEU A 27 -1.75 -3.33 5.48
C LEU A 27 -0.30 -3.58 5.07
N MET A 28 0.31 -4.66 5.57
CA MET A 28 1.70 -5.01 5.21
C MET A 28 1.83 -5.35 3.73
N ASN A 29 0.84 -6.04 3.15
CA ASN A 29 0.80 -6.31 1.71
C ASN A 29 0.73 -5.02 0.88
N ILE A 30 -0.09 -4.04 1.30
CA ILE A 30 -0.16 -2.73 0.66
C ILE A 30 1.19 -2.01 0.71
N ILE A 31 1.84 -1.95 1.87
CA ILE A 31 3.15 -1.29 2.06
C ILE A 31 4.23 -1.97 1.20
N SER A 32 4.23 -3.30 1.13
CA SER A 32 5.17 -4.08 0.33
C SER A 32 4.99 -3.80 -1.17
N LEU A 33 3.76 -3.86 -1.67
CA LEU A 33 3.44 -3.56 -3.08
C LEU A 33 3.79 -2.13 -3.46
N GLU A 34 3.49 -1.16 -2.58
CA GLU A 34 3.85 0.24 -2.78
C GLU A 34 5.37 0.45 -2.86
N SER A 35 6.13 -0.26 -2.02
CA SER A 35 7.59 -0.21 -2.01
C SER A 35 8.18 -0.83 -3.29
N ALA A 36 7.67 -1.98 -3.73
CA ALA A 36 8.10 -2.62 -4.97
C ALA A 36 7.83 -1.74 -6.20
N LEU A 37 6.66 -1.10 -6.27
CA LEU A 37 6.33 -0.15 -7.34
C LEU A 37 7.30 1.03 -7.37
N ASN A 38 7.64 1.58 -6.21
CA ASN A 38 8.57 2.69 -6.11
C ASN A 38 9.98 2.27 -6.57
N GLN A 39 10.44 1.09 -6.16
CA GLN A 39 11.74 0.56 -6.61
C GLN A 39 11.78 0.37 -8.12
N LEU A 40 10.73 -0.20 -8.73
CA LEU A 40 10.65 -0.35 -10.19
C LEU A 40 10.61 1.00 -10.91
N GLU A 41 9.94 2.01 -10.35
CA GLU A 41 9.97 3.38 -10.89
C GLU A 41 11.39 3.96 -10.87
N GLU A 42 12.15 3.78 -9.80
CA GLU A 42 13.54 4.26 -9.71
C GLU A 42 14.48 3.48 -10.65
N ILE A 43 14.32 2.17 -10.78
CA ILE A 43 15.09 1.36 -11.73
C ILE A 43 14.76 1.77 -13.16
N LYS A 44 13.47 2.00 -13.49
CA LYS A 44 13.04 2.45 -14.82
C LYS A 44 13.70 3.78 -15.22
N LYS A 45 13.93 4.69 -14.28
CA LYS A 45 14.63 5.97 -14.54
C LYS A 45 16.10 5.76 -14.95
N THR A 46 16.73 4.68 -14.51
CA THR A 46 18.16 4.41 -14.76
C THR A 46 18.39 3.35 -15.84
N SER A 47 17.38 2.58 -16.25
CA SER A 47 17.52 1.46 -17.18
C SER A 47 17.69 1.84 -18.65
N GLY A 48 17.47 3.10 -19.03
CA GLY A 48 17.54 3.57 -20.43
C GLY A 48 16.41 3.08 -21.35
N ASP A 49 15.77 1.96 -21.00
CA ASP A 49 14.56 1.44 -21.64
C ASP A 49 13.31 1.80 -20.81
N PRO A 50 12.41 2.66 -21.32
CA PRO A 50 11.20 3.05 -20.61
C PRO A 50 10.15 1.93 -20.53
N HIS A 51 10.16 0.93 -21.41
CA HIS A 51 9.09 -0.09 -21.45
C HIS A 51 9.40 -1.34 -20.63
N LYS A 52 10.68 -1.56 -20.28
CA LYS A 52 11.20 -2.76 -19.62
C LYS A 52 10.39 -3.28 -18.42
N PHE A 53 9.79 -2.38 -17.64
CA PHE A 53 9.07 -2.73 -16.40
C PHE A 53 7.57 -2.44 -16.43
N GLU A 54 7.02 -1.98 -17.54
CA GLU A 54 5.63 -1.52 -17.59
C GLU A 54 4.62 -2.61 -17.25
N PHE A 55 4.85 -3.82 -17.76
CA PHE A 55 3.97 -4.96 -17.47
C PHE A 55 3.98 -5.36 -15.99
N GLU A 56 5.17 -5.44 -15.37
CA GLU A 56 5.27 -5.81 -13.96
C GLU A 56 4.71 -4.70 -13.05
N MET A 57 5.00 -3.43 -13.37
CA MET A 57 4.39 -2.29 -12.70
C MET A 57 2.86 -2.31 -12.82
N TYR A 58 2.31 -2.64 -13.99
CA TYR A 58 0.88 -2.79 -14.17
C TYR A 58 0.29 -3.88 -13.27
N ARG A 59 0.92 -5.06 -13.19
CA ARG A 59 0.48 -6.15 -12.31
C ARG A 59 0.50 -5.76 -10.83
N LEU A 60 1.55 -5.07 -10.38
CA LEU A 60 1.63 -4.60 -9.00
C LEU A 60 0.57 -3.54 -8.69
N ARG A 61 0.28 -2.62 -9.63
CA ARG A 61 -0.82 -1.65 -9.50
C ARG A 61 -2.17 -2.34 -9.39
N GLN A 62 -2.43 -3.38 -10.18
CA GLN A 62 -3.67 -4.17 -10.09
C GLN A 62 -3.82 -4.84 -8.72
N LYS A 63 -2.75 -5.45 -8.18
CA LYS A 63 -2.76 -6.03 -6.83
C LYS A 63 -3.02 -4.97 -5.75
N LEU A 64 -2.36 -3.82 -5.87
CA LEU A 64 -2.54 -2.71 -4.94
C LEU A 64 -3.98 -2.17 -5.01
N GLN A 65 -4.53 -2.03 -6.20
CA GLN A 65 -5.92 -1.63 -6.43
C GLN A 65 -6.89 -2.63 -5.82
N ALA A 66 -6.65 -3.94 -5.94
CA ALA A 66 -7.49 -4.97 -5.33
C ALA A 66 -7.53 -4.85 -3.80
N LEU A 67 -6.41 -4.52 -3.16
CA LEU A 67 -6.35 -4.37 -1.70
C LEU A 67 -6.89 -3.02 -1.20
N THR A 68 -6.90 -1.99 -2.04
CA THR A 68 -7.24 -0.62 -1.64
C THR A 68 -8.60 -0.15 -2.15
N GLY A 69 -9.15 -0.82 -3.17
CA GLY A 69 -10.37 -0.39 -3.86
C GLY A 69 -10.24 0.99 -4.51
N ASN A 70 -9.03 1.41 -4.91
CA ASN A 70 -8.69 2.77 -5.34
C ASN A 70 -8.95 3.89 -4.31
N LYS A 71 -9.10 3.53 -3.03
CA LYS A 71 -9.34 4.50 -1.96
C LYS A 71 -8.03 5.15 -1.49
N PHE A 72 -8.15 6.33 -0.90
CA PHE A 72 -7.03 7.01 -0.25
C PHE A 72 -6.61 6.27 1.03
N PRO A 73 -5.35 6.43 1.50
CA PRO A 73 -4.85 5.74 2.69
C PRO A 73 -5.73 5.90 3.94
N VAL A 74 -6.29 7.10 4.16
CA VAL A 74 -7.19 7.38 5.28
C VAL A 74 -8.47 6.54 5.22
N GLU A 75 -9.03 6.36 4.03
CA GLU A 75 -10.26 5.59 3.83
C GLU A 75 -10.00 4.09 4.00
N VAL A 76 -8.89 3.60 3.44
CA VAL A 76 -8.48 2.19 3.59
C VAL A 76 -8.25 1.84 5.04
N ILE A 77 -7.55 2.69 5.81
CA ILE A 77 -7.27 2.39 7.22
C ILE A 77 -8.54 2.50 8.07
N LYS A 78 -9.42 3.48 7.82
CA LYS A 78 -10.72 3.53 8.50
C LYS A 78 -11.56 2.28 8.23
N GLU A 79 -11.57 1.80 6.98
CA GLU A 79 -12.22 0.55 6.62
C GLU A 79 -11.60 -0.65 7.34
N MET A 80 -10.27 -0.74 7.39
CA MET A 80 -9.57 -1.81 8.12
C MET A 80 -9.94 -1.82 9.60
N VAL A 81 -9.97 -0.67 10.28
CA VAL A 81 -10.37 -0.57 11.69
C VAL A 81 -11.82 -1.04 11.86
N TYR A 82 -12.74 -0.56 11.02
CA TYR A 82 -14.14 -0.96 11.06
C TYR A 82 -14.36 -2.47 10.83
N LEU A 83 -13.56 -3.09 9.96
CA LEU A 83 -13.61 -4.53 9.73
C LEU A 83 -12.94 -5.33 10.85
N ALA A 84 -11.93 -4.77 11.51
CA ALA A 84 -11.26 -5.40 12.64
C ALA A 84 -12.19 -5.61 13.83
N ASP A 85 -13.12 -4.68 14.07
CA ASP A 85 -14.10 -4.76 15.15
C ASP A 85 -15.23 -5.78 14.91
N ARG A 86 -15.27 -6.42 13.73
CA ARG A 86 -16.35 -7.32 13.28
C ARG A 86 -15.95 -8.78 13.13
N ASP A 87 -14.67 -9.08 13.34
CA ASP A 87 -14.10 -10.44 13.44
C ASP A 87 -14.06 -10.85 14.92
#